data_AF-A0A497QGY4-F1
#
_entry.id   AF-A0A497QGY4-F1
#
_cell.length_a   1.000
_cell.length_b   1.000
_cell.length_c   1.000
_cell.angle_alpha   90.00
_cell.angle_beta   90.00
_cell.angle_gamma   90.00
#
_symmetry.space_group_name_H-M   'P 1'
#
loop_
_entity.id
_entity.type
_entity.pdbx_description
1 polymer ?
#
loop_
_entity_poly.entity_id
_entity_poly.type
_entity_poly.pdbx_seq_one_letter_code
_entity_poly.pdbx_strand_id
1 'polypeptide(L)'
;MERLKKGLLAAIVGVVLFVTAALFLLPNDDAYLLALVLMFVGVVMIGAGAALVKGFDKNLDLPSEECYFCGGTGMVDSPTGRVPCPRCAGTGIAPDAQTTTSDEA
;
A
#
# COMPACT_ATOMS: atom_id res chain seq x y z
N MET A 1 5.77 -4.44 10.30
CA MET A 1 5.65 -5.92 10.28
C MET A 1 4.20 -6.44 10.41
N GLU A 2 3.31 -5.83 11.20
CA GLU A 2 1.92 -6.32 11.36
C GLU A 2 1.06 -6.29 10.09
N ARG A 3 1.26 -5.30 9.19
CA ARG A 3 0.51 -5.20 7.93
C ARG A 3 0.81 -6.36 6.97
N LEU A 4 2.07 -6.78 6.92
CA LEU A 4 2.54 -7.91 6.11
C LEU A 4 1.93 -9.23 6.60
N LYS A 5 1.80 -9.37 7.93
CA LYS A 5 1.11 -10.51 8.57
C LYS A 5 -0.39 -10.53 8.26
N LYS A 6 -1.06 -9.37 8.24
CA LYS A 6 -2.48 -9.23 7.88
C LYS A 6 -2.73 -9.52 6.39
N GLY A 7 -1.88 -9.03 5.50
CA GLY A 7 -1.97 -9.31 4.05
C GLY A 7 -1.76 -10.79 3.72
N LEU A 8 -0.79 -11.44 4.39
CA LEU A 8 -0.57 -12.88 4.24
C LEU A 8 -1.77 -13.70 4.75
N LEU A 9 -2.35 -13.31 5.89
CA LEU A 9 -3.57 -13.94 6.41
C LEU A 9 -4.74 -13.80 5.43
N ALA A 10 -4.95 -12.61 4.87
CA ALA A 10 -6.01 -12.38 3.88
C ALA A 10 -5.84 -13.24 2.62
N ALA A 11 -4.61 -13.37 2.12
CA ALA A 11 -4.30 -14.23 0.99
C ALA A 11 -4.59 -15.71 1.29
N ILE A 12 -4.17 -16.21 2.46
CA ILE A 12 -4.42 -17.60 2.89
C ILE A 12 -5.93 -17.87 2.99
N VAL A 13 -6.67 -16.97 3.62
CA VAL A 13 -8.14 -17.10 3.75
C VAL A 13 -8.80 -17.13 2.36
N GLY A 14 -8.35 -16.28 1.43
CA GLY A 14 -8.84 -16.29 0.04
C GLY A 14 -8.58 -17.62 -0.69
N VAL A 15 -7.39 -18.20 -0.54
CA VAL A 15 -7.05 -19.52 -1.12
C VAL A 15 -7.95 -20.61 -0.55
N VAL A 16 -8.12 -20.65 0.78
CA VAL A 16 -8.97 -21.66 1.43
C VAL A 16 -10.41 -21.55 0.93
N LEU A 17 -10.95 -20.33 0.83
CA LEU A 17 -12.32 -20.08 0.37
C LEU A 17 -12.50 -20.46 -1.11
N PHE A 18 -11.50 -20.18 -1.95
CA PHE A 18 -11.52 -20.59 -3.35
C PHE A 18 -11.52 -22.11 -3.51
N VAL A 19 -10.65 -22.81 -2.79
CA VAL A 19 -10.52 -24.28 -2.89
C VAL A 19 -11.78 -24.97 -2.36
N THR A 20 -12.37 -24.48 -1.26
CA THR A 20 -13.61 -25.06 -0.73
C THR A 20 -14.78 -24.82 -1.67
N ALA A 21 -14.90 -23.63 -2.26
CA ALA A 21 -15.92 -23.36 -3.26
C ALA A 21 -15.74 -24.24 -4.52
N ALA A 22 -14.52 -24.39 -5.00
CA ALA A 22 -14.20 -25.20 -6.18
C ALA A 22 -14.51 -26.68 -6.01
N LEU A 23 -14.19 -27.25 -4.84
CA LEU A 23 -14.30 -28.69 -4.60
C LEU A 23 -15.66 -29.12 -4.04
N PHE A 24 -16.34 -28.26 -3.29
CA PHE A 24 -17.59 -28.63 -2.60
C PHE A 24 -18.84 -27.96 -3.17
N LEU A 25 -18.76 -26.71 -3.63
CA LEU A 25 -19.93 -26.00 -4.17
C LEU A 25 -20.08 -26.19 -5.67
N LEU A 26 -18.99 -26.23 -6.43
CA LEU A 26 -19.02 -26.37 -7.88
C LEU A 26 -19.66 -27.68 -8.39
N PRO A 27 -19.49 -28.85 -7.72
CA PRO A 27 -20.15 -30.09 -8.15
C PRO A 27 -21.66 -30.13 -7.90
N ASN A 28 -22.22 -29.10 -7.26
CA ASN A 28 -23.61 -29.05 -6.87
C ASN A 28 -24.36 -28.07 -7.79
N ASP A 29 -25.19 -28.61 -8.68
CA ASP A 29 -25.83 -27.84 -9.76
C ASP A 29 -26.69 -26.68 -9.23
N ASP A 30 -27.35 -26.88 -8.09
CA ASP A 30 -28.17 -25.85 -7.43
C ASP A 30 -27.34 -24.69 -6.87
N ALA A 31 -26.06 -24.94 -6.55
CA ALA A 31 -25.15 -23.96 -5.98
C ALA A 31 -24.16 -23.39 -7.01
N TYR A 32 -24.26 -23.76 -8.29
CA TYR A 32 -23.28 -23.39 -9.31
C TYR A 32 -23.06 -21.88 -9.44
N LEU A 33 -24.14 -21.09 -9.51
CA LEU A 33 -24.04 -19.62 -9.58
C LEU A 33 -23.43 -19.02 -8.32
N LEU A 34 -23.78 -19.56 -7.14
CA LEU A 34 -23.22 -19.15 -5.87
C LEU A 34 -21.72 -19.48 -5.79
N ALA A 35 -21.33 -20.65 -6.27
CA ALA A 35 -19.95 -21.11 -6.34
C ALA A 35 -19.09 -20.15 -7.16
N LEU A 36 -19.57 -19.73 -8.34
CA LEU A 36 -18.86 -18.79 -9.21
C LEU A 36 -18.62 -17.44 -8.52
N VAL A 37 -19.63 -16.89 -7.83
CA VAL A 37 -19.49 -15.62 -7.10
C VAL A 37 -18.48 -15.75 -5.96
N LEU A 38 -18.54 -16.84 -5.19
CA LEU A 38 -17.60 -17.09 -4.09
C LEU A 38 -16.16 -17.31 -4.58
N MET A 39 -15.99 -18.02 -5.70
CA MET A 39 -14.68 -18.20 -6.34
C MET A 39 -14.11 -16.87 -6.83
N PHE A 40 -14.94 -16.02 -7.44
CA PHE A 40 -14.52 -14.68 -7.86
C PHE A 40 -14.04 -13.84 -6.68
N VAL A 41 -14.82 -13.80 -5.59
CA VAL A 41 -14.42 -13.09 -4.35
C VAL A 41 -13.13 -13.67 -3.78
N GLY A 42 -12.96 -15.00 -3.80
CA GLY A 42 -11.74 -15.68 -3.40
C GLY A 42 -10.52 -15.21 -4.19
N VAL A 43 -10.60 -15.20 -5.52
CA VAL A 43 -9.50 -14.74 -6.39
C VAL A 43 -9.18 -13.27 -6.17
N VAL A 44 -10.19 -12.40 -6.02
CA VAL A 44 -9.98 -10.98 -5.70
C VAL A 44 -9.25 -10.80 -4.37
N MET A 45 -9.63 -11.56 -3.33
CA MET A 45 -8.95 -11.57 -2.03
C MET A 45 -7.51 -12.07 -2.12
N ILE A 46 -7.25 -13.11 -2.92
CA ILE A 46 -5.89 -13.61 -3.17
C ILE A 46 -5.05 -12.54 -3.87
N GLY A 47 -5.59 -11.91 -4.91
CA GLY A 47 -4.91 -10.85 -5.66
C GLY A 47 -4.60 -9.64 -4.79
N ALA A 48 -5.58 -9.15 -4.03
CA ALA A 48 -5.42 -8.03 -3.10
C ALA A 48 -4.43 -8.38 -1.97
N GLY A 49 -4.57 -9.55 -1.34
CA GLY A 49 -3.66 -10.03 -0.30
C GLY A 49 -2.23 -10.19 -0.80
N ALA A 50 -2.05 -10.74 -2.01
CA ALA A 50 -0.74 -10.86 -2.64
C ALA A 50 -0.13 -9.49 -2.97
N ALA A 51 -0.92 -8.54 -3.47
CA ALA A 51 -0.46 -7.18 -3.75
C ALA A 51 0.01 -6.45 -2.47
N LEU A 52 -0.71 -6.63 -1.36
CA LEU A 52 -0.34 -6.09 -0.04
C LEU A 52 0.96 -6.71 0.50
N VAL A 53 1.15 -8.03 0.33
CA VAL A 53 2.37 -8.72 0.77
C VAL A 53 3.58 -8.37 -0.11
N LYS A 54 3.36 -8.19 -1.42
CA LYS A 54 4.42 -7.79 -2.37
C LYS A 54 4.87 -6.33 -2.21
N GLY A 55 4.13 -5.54 -1.43
CA GLY A 55 4.50 -4.16 -1.10
C GLY A 55 4.20 -3.15 -2.21
N PHE A 56 3.13 -3.35 -2.98
CA PHE A 56 2.65 -2.34 -3.94
C PHE A 56 2.23 -1.00 -3.26
N ASP A 57 2.11 -0.97 -1.92
CA ASP A 57 1.96 0.26 -1.13
C ASP A 57 3.19 1.18 -1.15
N LYS A 58 4.35 0.74 -1.66
CA LYS A 58 5.51 1.65 -1.85
C LYS A 58 5.21 2.85 -2.77
N ASN A 59 4.13 2.79 -3.56
CA ASN A 59 3.71 3.87 -4.45
C ASN A 59 2.42 4.59 -4.02
N LEU A 60 1.78 4.18 -2.91
CA LEU A 60 0.52 4.77 -2.42
C LEU A 60 0.65 5.44 -1.05
N ASP A 61 1.63 5.04 -0.24
CA ASP A 61 2.22 5.94 0.75
C ASP A 61 3.21 6.83 -0.01
N LEU A 62 2.90 8.13 -0.13
CA LEU A 62 3.91 9.14 -0.47
C LEU A 62 5.16 8.83 0.37
N PRO A 63 6.35 8.61 -0.22
CA PRO A 63 7.58 8.63 0.55
C PRO A 63 7.92 10.08 0.86
N SER A 64 7.03 10.82 1.53
CA SER A 64 7.42 12.06 2.18
C SER A 64 8.05 11.67 3.51
N GLU A 65 9.28 11.18 3.46
CA GLU A 65 10.16 11.27 4.62
C GLU A 65 10.17 12.75 5.00
N GLU A 66 9.46 13.08 6.08
CA GLU A 66 9.39 14.45 6.58
C GLU A 66 10.82 14.92 6.81
N CYS A 67 11.14 16.13 6.34
CA CYS A 67 12.47 16.66 6.54
C CYS A 67 12.71 16.80 8.05
N TYR A 68 13.54 15.91 8.61
CA TYR A 68 13.85 15.83 10.04
C TYR A 68 14.26 17.19 10.62
N PHE A 69 14.90 18.04 9.80
CA PHE A 69 15.37 19.35 10.20
C PHE A 69 14.24 20.35 10.52
N CYS A 70 13.09 20.23 9.87
CA CYS A 70 11.93 21.08 10.13
C CYS A 70 10.70 20.29 10.62
N GLY A 71 10.86 19.01 10.93
CA GLY A 71 9.77 18.12 11.35
C GLY A 71 8.56 18.16 10.41
N GLY A 72 8.80 18.17 9.09
CA GLY A 72 7.72 18.20 8.10
C GLY A 72 7.06 19.56 7.86
N THR A 73 7.34 20.58 8.67
CA THR A 73 6.63 21.89 8.58
C THR A 73 7.10 22.79 7.43
N GLY A 74 8.26 22.48 6.82
CA GLY A 74 8.90 23.32 5.81
C GLY A 74 9.51 24.62 6.35
N MET A 75 9.33 24.93 7.64
CA MET A 75 9.78 26.18 8.23
C MET A 75 10.63 25.93 9.48
N VAL A 76 11.60 26.79 9.74
CA VAL A 76 12.39 26.77 10.98
C VAL A 76 12.37 28.16 11.61
N ASP A 77 12.29 28.21 12.93
CA ASP A 77 12.35 29.47 13.66
C ASP A 77 13.80 29.96 13.68
N SER A 78 14.04 31.09 13.02
CA SER A 78 15.32 31.81 13.02
C SER A 78 15.19 33.08 13.86
N PRO A 79 16.27 33.64 14.43
CA PRO A 79 16.25 34.90 15.17
C PRO A 79 15.65 36.10 14.41
N THR A 80 15.49 36.02 13.09
CA THR A 80 14.85 37.04 12.23
C THR A 80 13.39 36.72 11.87
N GLY A 81 12.81 35.65 12.41
CA GLY A 81 11.46 35.17 12.12
C GLY A 81 11.44 33.75 11.54
N ARG A 82 10.24 33.26 11.16
CA ARG A 82 10.11 31.97 10.48
C ARG A 82 10.71 32.06 9.08
N VAL A 83 11.72 31.23 8.83
CA VAL A 83 12.38 31.13 7.52
C VAL A 83 12.15 29.75 6.92
N PRO A 84 12.07 29.64 5.58
CA PRO A 84 11.95 28.35 4.92
C PRO A 84 13.16 27.47 5.24
N CYS A 85 12.90 26.20 5.52
CA CYS A 85 13.92 25.23 5.88
C CYS A 85 14.92 25.08 4.73
N PRO A 86 16.22 25.34 4.95
CA PRO A 86 17.23 25.30 3.88
C PRO A 86 17.46 23.89 3.35
N ARG A 87 17.13 22.87 4.16
CA ARG A 87 17.39 21.46 3.83
C ARG A 87 16.30 20.85 2.96
N CYS A 88 15.09 21.40 2.97
CA CYS A 88 13.98 20.96 2.10
C CYS A 88 13.40 22.08 1.23
N ALA A 89 14.11 23.22 1.14
CA ALA A 89 13.68 24.40 0.39
C ALA A 89 12.24 24.86 0.70
N GLY A 90 11.79 24.71 1.95
CA GLY A 90 10.43 25.11 2.34
C GLY A 90 9.34 24.05 2.11
N THR A 91 9.65 22.92 1.48
CA THR A 91 8.65 21.90 1.11
C THR A 91 8.22 21.00 2.27
N GLY A 92 9.02 20.94 3.33
CA GLY A 92 8.81 20.00 4.43
C GLY A 92 9.24 18.55 4.13
N ILE A 93 9.73 18.26 2.91
CA ILE A 93 10.04 16.89 2.45
C ILE A 93 11.55 16.73 2.24
N ALA A 94 12.11 15.58 2.61
CA ALA A 94 13.54 15.31 2.45
C ALA A 94 13.98 15.30 0.95
N PRO A 95 15.13 15.89 0.57
CA PRO A 95 15.58 16.02 -0.83
C PRO A 95 15.78 14.69 -1.58
N ASP A 96 16.12 13.65 -0.84
CA ASP A 96 16.33 12.28 -1.27
C ASP A 96 15.04 11.57 -1.73
N ALA A 97 13.88 12.17 -1.46
CA ALA A 97 12.59 11.71 -1.98
C ALA A 97 12.19 12.34 -3.34
N GLN A 98 12.89 13.38 -3.83
CA GLN A 98 12.49 14.11 -5.05
C GLN A 98 13.51 14.08 -6.20
N THR A 99 14.73 13.58 -5.97
CA THR A 99 15.86 13.76 -6.90
C THR A 99 16.08 12.62 -7.91
N THR A 100 15.01 11.96 -8.39
CA THR A 100 15.14 11.05 -9.56
C THR A 100 14.09 11.24 -10.66
N THR A 101 13.25 12.29 -10.64
CA THR A 101 12.19 12.44 -11.68
C THR A 101 12.13 13.78 -12.42
N SER A 102 13.18 14.62 -12.39
CA SER A 102 13.11 15.90 -13.11
C SER A 102 14.30 16.29 -14.01
N ASP A 103 15.32 15.44 -14.21
CA ASP A 103 16.44 15.78 -15.11
C ASP A 103 16.77 14.67 -16.14
N GLU A 104 15.76 14.18 -16.86
CA GLU A 104 15.97 13.55 -18.17
C GLU A 104 15.02 14.20 -19.19
N ALA A 105 15.50 15.29 -19.79
CA ALA A 105 14.93 15.97 -20.96
C ALA A 105 16.05 16.28 -21.95
#